data_AF-V9IGM6-F1
#
_entry.id   AF-V9IGM6-F1
#
_cell.length_a   1.000
_cell.length_b   1.000
_cell.length_c   1.000
_cell.angle_alpha   90.00
_cell.angle_beta   90.00
_cell.angle_gamma   90.00
#
_symmetry.space_group_name_H-M   'P 1'
#
loop_
_entity.id
_entity.type
_entity.pdbx_description
1 polymer ?
#
loop_
_entity_poly.entity_id
_entity_poly.type
_entity_poly.pdbx_seq_one_letter_code
_entity_poly.pdbx_strand_id
1 'polypeptide(L)'
;MKEIYLNERTPQIICSKFYNAIHDVRAHCTRSPHYSNLLDAMNISDPVVANCLIDQREIECVLLIPTSKEAAEIMSDISKVPWNCKRAFTQQADMFYPDPHYRSYGGSCGLKAKFLQVSVTDTINALEEEIRTIDNKKILS
;
A
#
# COMPACT_ATOMS: atom_id res chain seq x y z
N MET A 1 -40.09 -8.96 4.69
CA MET A 1 -39.17 -9.83 5.45
C MET A 1 -37.77 -9.25 5.23
N LYS A 2 -37.10 -8.72 6.27
CA LYS A 2 -35.73 -8.19 6.15
C LYS A 2 -34.78 -9.38 6.23
N GLU A 3 -34.06 -9.68 5.15
CA GLU A 3 -32.93 -10.60 5.22
C GLU A 3 -31.87 -9.97 6.12
N ILE A 4 -31.68 -10.56 7.30
CA ILE A 4 -30.66 -10.15 8.26
C ILE A 4 -29.42 -10.96 7.89
N TYR A 5 -28.48 -10.33 7.17
CA TYR A 5 -27.16 -10.90 6.86
C TYR A 5 -26.35 -11.03 8.17
N LEU A 6 -26.60 -12.11 8.91
CA LEU A 6 -26.11 -12.29 10.29
C LEU A 6 -24.66 -12.79 10.38
N ASN A 7 -23.94 -12.93 9.26
CA ASN A 7 -22.57 -13.46 9.29
C ASN A 7 -21.65 -13.02 8.13
N GLU A 8 -22.08 -12.10 7.28
CA GLU A 8 -21.22 -11.55 6.23
C GLU A 8 -20.54 -10.28 6.73
N ARG A 9 -19.23 -10.13 6.45
CA ARG A 9 -18.51 -8.88 6.75
C ARG A 9 -19.20 -7.74 6.00
N THR A 10 -19.75 -6.80 6.75
CA THR A 10 -20.34 -5.59 6.17
C THR A 10 -19.30 -4.88 5.31
N PRO A 11 -19.65 -4.47 4.07
CA PRO A 11 -18.70 -3.81 3.19
C PRO A 11 -18.23 -2.49 3.79
N GLN A 12 -16.95 -2.16 3.62
CA GLN A 12 -16.44 -0.86 3.97
C GLN A 12 -16.89 0.16 2.92
N ILE A 13 -17.63 1.19 3.34
CA ILE A 13 -18.13 2.25 2.47
C ILE A 13 -17.35 3.53 2.76
N ILE A 14 -16.75 4.12 1.72
CA ILE A 14 -16.08 5.41 1.80
C ILE A 14 -16.94 6.42 1.04
N CYS A 15 -17.40 7.45 1.76
CA CYS A 15 -18.20 8.53 1.18
C CYS A 15 -17.33 9.78 1.07
N SER A 16 -17.14 10.31 -0.13
CA SER A 16 -16.47 11.58 -0.39
C SER A 16 -17.24 12.37 -1.45
N LYS A 17 -16.96 13.67 -1.56
CA LYS A 17 -17.49 14.49 -2.65
C LYS A 17 -16.84 14.04 -3.95
N PHE A 18 -17.64 13.87 -5.00
CA PHE A 18 -17.11 13.54 -6.31
C PHE A 18 -16.20 14.65 -6.84
N TYR A 19 -15.02 14.27 -7.31
CA TYR A 19 -14.05 15.16 -7.91
C TYR A 19 -13.28 14.39 -8.99
N ASN A 20 -13.31 14.89 -10.23
CA ASN A 20 -12.86 14.17 -11.43
C ASN A 20 -11.43 14.51 -11.88
N ALA A 21 -10.65 15.15 -11.02
CA ALA A 21 -9.24 15.43 -11.23
C ALA A 21 -8.43 14.98 -10.01
N ILE A 22 -7.17 14.61 -10.19
CA ILE A 22 -6.30 14.23 -9.06
C ILE A 22 -6.04 15.49 -8.20
N HIS A 23 -6.08 15.34 -6.88
CA HIS A 23 -5.73 16.38 -5.93
C HIS A 23 -4.30 16.89 -6.14
N ASP A 24 -4.10 18.21 -6.11
CA ASP A 24 -2.76 18.77 -6.10
C ASP A 24 -2.13 18.60 -4.71
N VAL A 25 -1.29 17.57 -4.59
CA VAL A 25 -0.61 17.22 -3.35
C VAL A 25 0.80 17.79 -3.21
N ARG A 26 1.26 18.65 -4.14
CA ARG A 26 2.67 19.10 -4.18
C ARG A 26 3.16 19.70 -2.85
N ALA A 27 2.30 20.39 -2.11
CA ALA A 27 2.64 21.01 -0.82
C ALA A 27 2.73 20.01 0.36
N HIS A 28 2.08 18.84 0.23
CA HIS A 28 1.98 17.81 1.27
C HIS A 28 2.74 16.53 0.92
N CYS A 29 3.23 16.43 -0.31
CA CYS A 29 3.99 15.30 -0.81
C CYS A 29 5.37 15.21 -0.15
N THR A 30 5.73 14.00 0.31
CA THR A 30 7.09 13.69 0.73
C THR A 30 7.99 13.45 -0.48
N ARG A 31 9.19 14.01 -0.43
CA ARG A 31 10.16 13.93 -1.52
C ARG A 31 11.54 13.59 -0.97
N SER A 32 12.19 12.62 -1.61
CA SER A 32 13.57 12.26 -1.33
C SER A 32 14.34 12.19 -2.65
N PRO A 33 15.62 12.61 -2.69
CA PRO A 33 16.46 12.42 -3.87
C PRO A 33 16.78 10.94 -4.15
N HIS A 34 16.65 10.06 -3.15
CA HIS A 34 17.05 8.66 -3.24
C HIS A 34 15.88 7.67 -3.26
N TYR A 35 14.71 8.09 -2.79
CA TYR A 35 13.56 7.21 -2.59
C TYR A 35 12.30 7.82 -3.18
N SER A 36 11.48 6.97 -3.81
CA SER A 36 10.15 7.36 -4.30
C SER A 36 9.14 7.36 -3.15
N ASN A 37 8.16 8.26 -3.23
CA ASN A 37 6.96 8.11 -2.41
C ASN A 37 6.00 7.08 -3.05
N LEU A 38 5.04 6.59 -2.26
CA LEU A 38 4.11 5.56 -2.68
C LEU A 38 3.17 6.04 -3.79
N LEU A 39 2.73 7.30 -3.76
CA LEU A 39 1.88 7.87 -4.83
C LEU A 39 2.59 7.82 -6.19
N ASP A 40 3.84 8.27 -6.26
CA ASP A 40 4.62 8.31 -7.50
C ASP A 40 4.99 6.90 -8.02
N ALA A 41 5.05 5.91 -7.13
CA ALA A 41 5.34 4.53 -7.49
C ALA A 41 4.09 3.76 -8.01
N MET A 42 2.88 4.28 -7.77
CA MET A 42 1.63 3.62 -8.16
C MET A 42 1.14 4.15 -9.51
N ASN A 43 0.68 3.23 -10.37
CA ASN A 43 -0.04 3.58 -11.60
C ASN A 43 -1.55 3.52 -11.35
N ILE A 44 -2.20 4.68 -11.19
CA ILE A 44 -3.63 4.78 -10.88
C ILE A 44 -4.33 5.52 -12.02
N SER A 45 -5.22 4.83 -12.74
CA SER A 45 -5.94 5.40 -13.89
C SER A 45 -7.15 6.25 -13.50
N ASP A 46 -7.83 5.90 -12.40
CA ASP A 46 -9.05 6.56 -11.95
C ASP A 46 -8.73 7.69 -10.93
N PRO A 47 -9.04 8.96 -11.24
CA PRO A 47 -8.75 10.08 -10.34
C PRO A 47 -9.53 10.00 -9.02
N VAL A 48 -10.74 9.46 -9.01
CA VAL A 48 -11.54 9.30 -7.79
C VAL A 48 -10.88 8.28 -6.85
N VAL A 49 -10.35 7.19 -7.40
CA VAL A 49 -9.61 6.18 -6.63
C VAL A 49 -8.30 6.77 -6.10
N ALA A 50 -7.56 7.52 -6.94
CA ALA A 50 -6.33 8.19 -6.51
C ALA A 50 -6.59 9.15 -5.34
N ASN A 51 -7.62 9.99 -5.46
CA ASN A 51 -8.03 10.93 -4.41
C ASN A 51 -8.47 10.20 -3.14
N CYS A 52 -9.22 9.10 -3.27
CA CYS A 52 -9.59 8.28 -2.13
C CYS A 52 -8.37 7.72 -1.38
N LEU A 53 -7.32 7.30 -2.10
CA LEU A 53 -6.09 6.81 -1.47
C LEU A 53 -5.29 7.93 -0.81
N ILE A 54 -5.21 9.11 -1.44
CA ILE A 54 -4.61 10.32 -0.84
C ILE A 54 -5.34 10.66 0.47
N ASP A 55 -6.67 10.78 0.43
CA ASP A 55 -7.44 11.23 1.59
C ASP A 55 -7.44 10.20 2.74
N GLN A 56 -7.51 8.90 2.44
CA GLN A 56 -7.68 7.85 3.44
C GLN A 56 -6.36 7.24 3.94
N ARG A 57 -5.31 7.32 3.12
CA ARG A 57 -4.03 6.63 3.35
C ARG A 57 -2.82 7.53 3.14
N GLU A 58 -3.00 8.80 2.78
CA GLU A 58 -1.95 9.81 2.62
C GLU A 58 -0.74 9.23 1.87
N ILE A 59 -0.99 8.53 0.76
CA ILE A 59 0.03 7.77 0.03
C ILE A 59 1.15 8.68 -0.52
N GLU A 60 0.87 9.96 -0.70
CA GLU A 60 1.85 11.01 -1.01
C GLU A 60 2.81 11.33 0.13
N CYS A 61 2.50 10.94 1.37
CA CYS A 61 3.31 11.14 2.57
C CYS A 61 4.06 9.85 2.99
N VAL A 62 4.08 8.82 2.14
CA VAL A 62 4.70 7.51 2.44
C VAL A 62 5.94 7.31 1.58
N LEU A 63 7.10 7.05 2.17
CA LEU A 63 8.33 6.70 1.43
C LEU A 63 8.52 5.20 1.26
N LEU A 64 9.11 4.80 0.14
CA LEU A 64 9.50 3.42 -0.12
C LEU A 64 11.03 3.30 0.05
N ILE A 65 11.45 2.68 1.14
CA ILE A 65 12.88 2.54 1.51
C ILE A 65 13.24 1.05 1.46
N PRO A 66 14.21 0.61 0.65
CA PRO A 66 14.43 -0.82 0.41
C PRO A 66 14.64 -1.66 1.66
N THR A 67 15.44 -1.17 2.61
CA THR A 67 15.86 -1.94 3.80
C THR A 67 15.39 -1.31 5.11
N SER A 68 15.12 -2.15 6.11
CA SER A 68 14.72 -1.73 7.46
C SER A 68 15.83 -0.97 8.18
N LYS A 69 17.11 -1.24 7.84
CA LYS A 69 18.26 -0.51 8.36
C LYS A 69 18.25 0.94 7.90
N GLU A 70 18.10 1.18 6.59
CA GLU A 70 18.02 2.53 6.04
C GLU A 70 16.78 3.27 6.54
N ALA A 71 15.64 2.57 6.61
CA ALA A 71 14.40 3.15 7.13
C ALA A 71 14.54 3.58 8.59
N ALA A 72 15.15 2.74 9.43
CA ALA A 72 15.42 3.09 10.83
C ALA A 72 16.33 4.32 10.92
N GLU A 73 17.43 4.37 10.17
CA GLU A 73 18.38 5.48 10.20
C GLU A 73 17.74 6.82 9.82
N ILE A 74 16.87 6.81 8.81
CA ILE A 74 16.21 8.03 8.32
C ILE A 74 15.05 8.43 9.24
N MET A 75 14.28 7.47 9.73
CA MET A 75 13.03 7.74 10.44
C MET A 75 13.25 8.00 11.93
N SER A 76 14.36 7.56 12.51
CA SER A 76 14.69 7.77 13.94
C SER A 76 15.51 9.03 14.22
N ASP A 77 15.61 9.95 13.25
CA ASP A 77 16.27 11.24 13.45
C ASP A 77 15.50 12.30 12.65
N ILE A 78 14.85 13.21 13.37
CA ILE A 78 14.03 14.28 12.78
C ILE A 78 14.79 15.14 11.75
N SER A 79 16.12 15.25 11.86
CA SER A 79 16.94 16.01 10.91
C SER A 79 17.11 15.31 9.56
N LYS A 80 16.93 13.98 9.53
CA LYS A 80 17.05 13.14 8.34
C LYS A 80 15.70 12.85 7.68
N VAL A 81 14.61 12.92 8.44
CA VAL A 81 13.26 12.67 7.95
C VAL A 81 12.92 13.67 6.83
N PRO A 82 12.57 13.21 5.62
CA PRO A 82 12.16 14.11 4.55
C PRO A 82 10.89 14.87 4.88
N TRP A 83 10.77 16.09 4.34
CA TRP A 83 9.63 16.96 4.58
C TRP A 83 8.30 16.25 4.26
N ASN A 84 7.30 16.41 5.13
CA ASN A 84 5.99 15.73 5.08
C ASN A 84 6.00 14.20 5.12
N CYS A 85 7.14 13.53 5.33
CA CYS A 85 7.14 12.09 5.50
C CYS A 85 6.37 11.71 6.78
N LYS A 86 5.33 10.89 6.64
CA LYS A 86 4.52 10.39 7.77
C LYS A 86 4.75 8.91 8.04
N ARG A 87 5.16 8.15 7.01
CA ARG A 87 5.42 6.71 7.08
C ARG A 87 6.50 6.31 6.08
N ALA A 88 7.16 5.20 6.35
CA ALA A 88 7.96 4.51 5.35
C ALA A 88 7.65 3.02 5.35
N PHE A 89 7.68 2.42 4.16
CA PHE A 89 7.57 0.98 3.97
C PHE A 89 8.86 0.39 3.42
N THR A 90 9.19 -0.80 3.90
CA THR A 90 10.30 -1.59 3.37
C THR A 90 9.85 -2.65 2.38
N GLN A 91 10.80 -3.21 1.63
CA GLN A 91 10.52 -4.35 0.74
C GLN A 91 10.04 -5.59 1.52
N GLN A 92 10.41 -5.69 2.80
CA GLN A 92 9.97 -6.75 3.71
C GLN A 92 8.61 -6.45 4.36
N ALA A 93 7.93 -5.39 3.91
CA ALA A 93 6.66 -4.89 4.42
C ALA A 93 6.73 -4.35 5.86
N ASP A 94 7.92 -3.97 6.34
CA ASP A 94 8.04 -3.27 7.62
C ASP A 94 7.50 -1.85 7.47
N MET A 95 6.87 -1.36 8.53
CA MET A 95 6.31 -0.02 8.60
C MET A 95 7.03 0.81 9.65
N PHE A 96 7.48 1.99 9.26
CA PHE A 96 8.15 2.96 10.13
C PHE A 96 7.34 4.24 10.22
N TYR A 97 7.30 4.82 11.42
CA TYR A 97 6.82 6.18 11.67
C TYR A 97 8.00 7.05 12.12
N PRO A 98 8.05 8.32 11.69
CA PRO A 98 9.20 9.18 11.93
C PRO A 98 9.20 9.75 13.35
N ASP A 99 10.37 10.25 13.76
CA ASP A 99 10.47 11.14 14.91
C ASP A 99 9.55 12.36 14.80
N PRO A 100 9.08 12.91 15.93
CA PRO A 100 9.48 12.61 17.32
C PRO A 100 8.75 11.40 17.95
N HIS A 101 7.81 10.78 17.23
CA HIS A 101 7.06 9.62 17.71
C HIS A 101 7.51 8.35 17.00
N TYR A 102 8.83 8.16 16.93
CA TYR A 102 9.43 7.05 16.21
C TYR A 102 8.90 5.71 16.72
N ARG A 103 8.44 4.88 15.78
CA ARG A 103 8.01 3.50 16.04
C ARG A 103 8.12 2.69 14.75
N SER A 104 8.44 1.41 14.90
CA SER A 104 8.51 0.46 13.80
C SER A 104 7.66 -0.76 14.08
N TYR A 105 7.11 -1.33 13.02
CA TYR A 105 6.31 -2.55 13.06
C TYR A 105 6.82 -3.48 11.97
N GLY A 106 7.16 -4.71 12.35
CA GLY A 106 7.62 -5.74 11.41
C GLY A 106 6.51 -6.15 10.46
N GLY A 107 6.83 -6.31 9.18
CA GLY A 107 5.93 -6.83 8.17
C GLY A 107 5.80 -8.35 8.22
N SER A 108 4.65 -8.87 7.78
CA SER A 108 4.59 -10.29 7.38
C SER A 108 5.17 -10.44 5.98
N CYS A 109 6.44 -10.84 5.90
CA CYS A 109 7.06 -11.27 4.65
C CYS A 109 6.43 -12.59 4.16
N GLY A 110 6.27 -12.74 2.84
CA GLY A 110 5.74 -13.98 2.23
C GLY A 110 4.26 -13.96 1.84
N LEU A 111 3.54 -12.85 2.06
CA LEU A 111 2.20 -12.68 1.48
C LEU A 111 2.32 -12.33 -0.01
N LYS A 112 1.89 -13.25 -0.89
CA LYS A 112 1.76 -12.98 -2.33
C LYS A 112 0.82 -11.78 -2.53
N ALA A 113 1.26 -10.79 -3.31
CA ALA A 113 0.43 -9.63 -3.64
C ALA A 113 -0.85 -10.10 -4.36
N LYS A 114 -2.02 -9.80 -3.77
CA LYS A 114 -3.30 -10.28 -4.29
C LYS A 114 -3.94 -9.30 -5.27
N PHE A 115 -3.89 -8.01 -4.95
CA PHE A 115 -4.69 -6.98 -5.61
C PHE A 115 -3.87 -6.02 -6.48
N LEU A 116 -2.67 -5.63 -6.02
CA LEU A 116 -1.75 -4.78 -6.77
C LEU A 116 -0.79 -5.70 -7.53
N GLN A 117 -1.05 -5.88 -8.82
CA GLN A 117 -0.21 -6.68 -9.70
C GLN A 117 0.38 -5.80 -10.81
N VAL A 118 1.63 -6.08 -11.19
CA VAL A 118 2.39 -5.28 -12.15
C VAL A 118 1.89 -5.50 -13.58
N SER A 119 1.44 -6.71 -13.90
CA SER A 119 0.93 -7.07 -15.22
C SER A 119 -0.29 -7.98 -15.14
N VAL A 120 -1.24 -7.80 -16.07
CA VAL A 120 -2.35 -8.75 -16.29
C VAL A 120 -1.79 -10.14 -16.63
N THR A 121 -0.65 -10.23 -17.33
CA THR A 121 -0.01 -11.51 -17.60
C THR A 121 0.43 -12.23 -16.32
N ASP A 122 0.93 -11.48 -15.33
CA ASP A 122 1.29 -12.05 -14.03
C ASP A 122 0.05 -12.57 -13.28
N THR A 123 -1.11 -11.89 -13.44
CA THR A 123 -2.38 -12.37 -12.90
C THR A 123 -2.78 -13.72 -13.50
N ILE A 124 -2.64 -13.87 -14.82
CA ILE A 124 -2.97 -15.10 -15.53
C ILE A 124 -2.05 -16.23 -15.05
N ASN A 125 -0.75 -15.98 -15.02
CA ASN A 125 0.24 -16.97 -14.55
C ASN A 125 -0.04 -17.40 -13.11
N ALA A 126 -0.34 -16.44 -12.21
CA ALA A 126 -0.66 -16.74 -10.82
C ALA A 126 -1.94 -17.58 -10.68
N LEU A 127 -2.98 -17.28 -11.47
CA LEU A 127 -4.23 -18.05 -11.48
C LEU A 127 -4.02 -19.46 -12.05
N GLU A 128 -3.21 -19.61 -13.10
CA GLU A 128 -2.85 -20.92 -13.65
C GLU A 128 -2.08 -21.79 -12.65
N GLU A 129 -1.15 -21.22 -11.89
CA GLU A 129 -0.47 -21.93 -10.80
C GLU A 129 -1.47 -22.41 -9.73
N GLU A 130 -2.41 -21.55 -9.33
CA GLU A 130 -3.44 -21.92 -8.35
C GLU A 130 -4.32 -23.07 -8.87
N ILE A 131 -4.77 -23.02 -10.12
CA ILE A 131 -5.53 -24.13 -10.75
C ILE A 131 -4.72 -25.43 -10.71
N ARG A 132 -3.44 -25.40 -11.14
CA ARG A 132 -2.58 -26.60 -11.13
C ARG A 132 -2.40 -27.19 -9.74
N THR A 133 -2.23 -26.35 -8.71
CA THR A 133 -2.09 -26.83 -7.33
C THR A 133 -3.37 -27.46 -6.79
N ILE A 134 -4.55 -26.95 -7.17
CA ILE A 134 -5.84 -27.53 -6.81
C ILE A 134 -6.04 -28.88 -7.50
N ASP A 135 -5.74 -28.97 -8.80
CA ASP A 135 -5.88 -30.23 -9.56
C ASP A 135 -4.93 -31.31 -9.04
N ASN A 136 -3.67 -30.96 -8.75
CA ASN A 136 -2.72 -31.90 -8.14
C ASN A 136 -3.22 -32.43 -6.79
N LYS A 137 -3.84 -31.58 -5.96
CA LYS A 137 -4.42 -32.02 -4.68
C LYS A 137 -5.63 -32.94 -4.85
N LYS A 138 -6.44 -32.77 -5.91
CA LYS A 138 -7.55 -33.68 -6.23
C LYS A 138 -7.09 -35.05 -6.71
N ILE A 139 -5.96 -35.12 -7.42
CA ILE A 139 -5.40 -36.40 -7.90
C ILE A 139 -4.80 -37.22 -6.74
N LEU A 140 -4.39 -36.55 -5.66
CA LEU A 140 -3.80 -37.14 -4.46
C LEU A 140 -4.82 -37.47 -3.36
N SER A 141 -6.11 -37.21 -3.57
CA SER A 141 -7.23 -37.52 -2.66
C SER A 141 -8.15 -38.58 -3.22
#